data_AF-A0A183EQN2-F1
#
_entry.id   AF-A0A183EQN2-F1
#
_cell.length_a   1.000
_cell.length_b   1.000
_cell.length_c   1.000
_cell.angle_alpha   90.00
_cell.angle_beta   90.00
_cell.angle_gamma   90.00
#
_symmetry.space_group_name_H-M   'P 1'
#
loop_
_entity.id
_entity.type
_entity.pdbx_description
1 polymer ?
#
loop_
_entity_poly.entity_id
_entity_poly.type
_entity_poly.pdbx_seq_one_letter_code
_entity_poly.pdbx_strand_id
1 'polypeptide(L)'
;MEKLWIFIILSTALLKGADTLRSKKSVITSLRAKWPHTSFIAETSEFIAQEGDVLFWRYLDAIAEKINVDEWSTYSDAKQHDLAIRLAAGLLEEPRVNLLKFSLSLRAHSPAVQLFQEVTT
;
A
#
# COMPACT_ATOMS: atom_id res chain seq x y z
N MET A 1 43.23 -35.01 27.37
CA MET A 1 42.64 -34.55 26.10
C MET A 1 41.39 -33.68 26.29
N GLU A 2 40.53 -33.94 27.28
CA GLU A 2 39.27 -33.20 27.54
C GLU A 2 39.41 -31.68 27.72
N LYS A 3 40.50 -31.22 28.37
CA LYS A 3 40.77 -29.80 28.57
C LYS A 3 40.92 -29.02 27.25
N LEU A 4 41.43 -29.67 26.20
CA LEU A 4 41.67 -29.08 24.88
C LEU A 4 40.34 -28.84 24.13
N TRP A 5 39.36 -29.73 24.31
CA TRP A 5 38.02 -29.60 23.74
C TRP A 5 37.24 -28.46 24.39
N ILE A 6 37.37 -28.29 25.71
CA ILE A 6 36.74 -27.17 26.43
C ILE A 6 37.30 -25.83 25.93
N PHE A 7 38.61 -25.74 25.69
CA PHE A 7 39.23 -24.53 25.13
C PHE A 7 38.73 -24.21 23.71
N ILE A 8 38.52 -25.23 22.86
CA ILE A 8 37.99 -25.05 21.50
C ILE A 8 36.52 -24.57 21.54
N ILE A 9 35.70 -25.14 22.42
CA ILE A 9 34.29 -24.73 22.60
C ILE A 9 34.21 -23.30 23.15
N LEU A 10 35.07 -22.95 24.11
CA LEU A 10 35.11 -21.61 24.67
C LEU A 10 35.60 -20.56 23.66
N SER A 11 36.58 -20.90 22.82
CA SER A 11 37.09 -20.02 21.77
C SER A 11 36.05 -19.76 20.67
N THR A 12 35.31 -20.79 20.25
CA THR A 12 34.24 -20.64 19.25
C THR A 12 33.03 -19.87 19.79
N ALA A 13 32.75 -19.96 21.09
CA ALA A 13 31.73 -19.13 21.74
C ALA A 13 32.15 -17.65 21.83
N LEU A 14 33.42 -17.34 22.09
CA LEU A 14 33.93 -15.97 22.14
C LEU A 14 33.91 -15.28 20.76
N LEU A 15 34.20 -16.02 19.68
CA LEU A 15 34.24 -15.47 18.32
C LEU A 15 32.84 -15.11 17.77
N LYS A 16 31.77 -15.71 18.30
CA LYS A 16 30.38 -15.38 17.91
C LYS A 16 29.87 -14.04 18.47
N GLY A 17 30.61 -13.42 19.39
CA GLY A 17 30.21 -12.17 20.07
C GLY A 17 30.64 -10.87 19.39
N ALA A 18 31.44 -10.91 18.31
CA ALA A 18 32.06 -9.72 17.74
C ALA A 18 31.25 -9.03 16.61
N ASP A 19 30.31 -9.73 15.97
CA ASP A 19 29.60 -9.23 14.79
C ASP A 19 28.25 -8.54 15.09
N THR A 20 27.78 -8.52 16.34
CA THR A 20 26.37 -8.18 16.65
C THR A 20 26.10 -6.72 17.02
N LEU A 21 27.10 -5.83 17.04
CA LEU A 21 26.92 -4.43 17.48
C LEU A 21 27.44 -3.36 16.50
N ARG A 22 27.66 -3.70 15.22
CA ARG A 22 27.92 -2.67 14.21
C ARG A 22 26.60 -2.05 13.74
N SER A 23 26.13 -1.05 14.49
CA SER A 23 25.01 -0.19 14.06
C SER A 23 25.33 0.42 12.69
N LYS A 24 24.64 -0.04 11.64
CA LYS A 24 24.75 0.55 10.30
C LYS A 24 24.15 1.95 10.37
N LYS A 25 24.97 2.99 10.15
CA LYS A 25 24.45 4.35 9.96
C LYS A 25 23.59 4.37 8.70
N SER A 26 22.27 4.46 8.88
CA SER A 26 21.30 4.57 7.80
C SER A 26 20.94 6.04 7.59
N VAL A 27 20.86 6.46 6.34
CA VAL A 27 20.32 7.77 5.95
C VAL A 27 18.93 7.51 5.35
N ILE A 28 17.90 8.04 6.00
CA ILE A 28 16.51 7.92 5.57
C ILE A 28 16.10 9.25 4.96
N THR A 29 15.55 9.21 3.74
CA THR A 29 14.93 10.36 3.09
C THR A 29 13.47 10.02 2.79
N SER A 30 12.58 11.01 2.83
CA SER A 30 11.17 10.83 2.55
C SER A 30 10.67 11.92 1.60
N LEU A 31 9.72 11.55 0.74
CA LEU A 31 9.04 12.46 -0.17
C LEU A 31 7.60 12.64 0.31
N ARG A 32 7.11 13.89 0.31
CA ARG A 32 5.75 14.22 0.71
C ARG A 32 5.12 15.15 -0.33
N ALA A 33 3.90 14.83 -0.73
CA ALA A 33 3.08 15.68 -1.58
C ALA A 33 2.56 16.91 -0.80
N LYS A 34 2.19 17.98 -1.52
CA LYS A 34 1.67 19.21 -0.88
C LYS A 34 0.19 19.12 -0.47
N TRP A 35 -0.55 18.18 -1.05
CA TRP A 35 -1.98 17.96 -0.78
C TRP A 35 -2.20 16.88 0.30
N PRO A 36 -3.39 16.85 0.94
CA PRO A 36 -3.74 15.84 1.92
C PRO A 36 -3.91 14.45 1.29
N HIS A 37 -4.15 13.46 2.15
CA HIS A 37 -4.45 12.09 1.71
C HIS A 37 -5.72 12.05 0.85
N THR A 38 -5.63 11.51 -0.35
CA THR A 38 -6.77 11.29 -1.25
C THR A 38 -7.42 9.93 -1.01
N SER A 39 -8.70 9.80 -1.36
CA SER A 39 -9.48 8.57 -1.17
C SER A 39 -9.03 7.44 -2.11
N PHE A 40 -8.80 6.25 -1.55
CA PHE A 40 -8.43 5.06 -2.33
C PHE A 40 -9.50 4.65 -3.35
N ILE A 41 -10.78 4.85 -3.01
CA ILE A 41 -11.89 4.55 -3.93
C ILE A 41 -11.85 5.51 -5.12
N ALA A 42 -11.63 6.80 -4.89
CA ALA A 42 -11.55 7.79 -5.95
C ALA A 42 -10.33 7.54 -6.86
N GLU A 43 -9.17 7.19 -6.29
CA GLU A 43 -8.01 6.84 -7.10
C GLU A 43 -8.22 5.55 -7.90
N THR A 44 -8.96 4.59 -7.35
CA THR A 44 -9.32 3.35 -8.05
C THR A 44 -10.32 3.63 -9.16
N SER A 45 -11.28 4.54 -8.96
CA SER A 45 -12.22 4.92 -10.02
C SER A 45 -11.50 5.62 -11.17
N GLU A 46 -10.52 6.47 -10.90
CA GLU A 46 -9.68 7.08 -11.94
C GLU A 46 -8.90 6.03 -12.75
N PHE A 47 -8.34 5.01 -12.07
CA PHE A 47 -7.68 3.90 -12.76
C PHE A 47 -8.66 3.11 -13.64
N ILE A 48 -9.85 2.78 -13.13
CA ILE A 48 -10.86 2.02 -13.88
C ILE A 48 -11.41 2.84 -15.06
N ALA A 49 -11.55 4.16 -14.92
CA ALA A 49 -11.97 5.03 -16.01
C ALA A 49 -11.00 4.96 -17.21
N GLN A 50 -9.70 4.78 -16.97
CA GLN A 50 -8.72 4.58 -18.04
C GLN A 50 -8.88 3.23 -18.78
N GLU A 51 -9.45 2.23 -18.12
CA GLU A 51 -9.77 0.93 -18.73
C GLU A 51 -11.07 0.97 -19.54
N GLY A 52 -12.03 1.82 -19.14
CA GLY A 52 -13.19 2.16 -19.96
C GLY A 52 -14.37 2.75 -19.17
N ASP A 53 -15.10 3.67 -19.81
CA ASP A 53 -16.21 4.42 -19.19
C ASP A 53 -17.31 3.51 -18.62
N VAL A 54 -17.63 2.42 -19.31
CA VAL A 54 -18.65 1.46 -18.83
C VAL A 54 -18.18 0.77 -17.55
N LEU A 55 -16.89 0.47 -17.42
CA LEU A 55 -16.33 -0.13 -16.21
C LEU A 55 -16.35 0.86 -15.05
N PHE A 56 -16.12 2.15 -15.32
CA PHE A 56 -16.22 3.20 -14.32
C PHE A 56 -17.62 3.25 -13.70
N TRP A 57 -18.68 3.30 -14.52
CA TRP A 57 -20.05 3.30 -14.01
C TRP A 57 -20.38 2.02 -13.23
N ARG A 58 -19.96 0.86 -13.73
CA ARG A 58 -20.13 -0.42 -13.01
C ARG A 58 -19.40 -0.46 -11.67
N TYR A 59 -18.26 0.23 -11.56
CA TYR A 59 -17.54 0.35 -10.29
C TYR A 59 -18.28 1.24 -9.30
N LEU A 60 -18.84 2.36 -9.76
CA LEU A 60 -19.68 3.22 -8.93
C LEU A 60 -20.94 2.49 -8.44
N ASP A 61 -21.58 1.69 -9.30
CA ASP A 61 -22.70 0.85 -8.90
C ASP A 61 -22.30 -0.15 -7.80
N ALA A 62 -21.15 -0.81 -7.96
CA ALA A 62 -20.62 -1.75 -6.97
C ALA A 62 -20.27 -1.08 -5.62
N ILE A 63 -19.81 0.17 -5.65
CA ILE A 63 -19.60 0.98 -4.45
C ILE A 63 -20.93 1.27 -3.76
N ALA A 64 -21.91 1.77 -4.52
CA ALA A 64 -23.22 2.14 -4.00
C ALA A 64 -23.96 0.95 -3.37
N GLU A 65 -23.78 -0.25 -3.93
CA GLU A 65 -24.39 -1.48 -3.41
C GLU A 65 -23.68 -2.00 -2.14
N LYS A 66 -22.34 -1.96 -2.09
CA LYS A 66 -21.57 -2.65 -1.05
C LYS A 66 -21.08 -1.76 0.08
N ILE A 67 -21.01 -0.45 -0.11
CA ILE A 67 -20.47 0.47 0.89
C ILE A 67 -21.60 1.18 1.62
N ASN A 68 -21.69 0.90 2.93
CA ASN A 68 -22.54 1.67 3.82
C ASN A 68 -21.82 2.97 4.20
N VAL A 69 -22.42 4.11 3.84
CA VAL A 69 -21.87 5.45 4.09
C VAL A 69 -21.70 5.73 5.59
N ASP A 70 -22.61 5.22 6.42
CA ASP A 70 -22.58 5.43 7.87
C ASP A 70 -21.37 4.73 8.51
N GLU A 71 -21.01 3.55 7.99
CA GLU A 71 -19.86 2.79 8.45
C GLU A 71 -18.54 3.23 7.82
N TRP A 72 -18.58 3.95 6.70
CA TRP A 72 -17.36 4.32 5.97
C TRP A 72 -16.37 5.11 6.83
N SER A 73 -16.89 5.97 7.71
CA SER A 73 -16.12 6.78 8.65
C SER A 73 -15.35 5.98 9.71
N THR A 74 -15.75 4.73 9.99
CA THR A 74 -15.08 3.84 10.95
C THR A 74 -14.06 2.91 10.31
N TYR A 75 -13.91 2.94 8.99
CA TYR A 75 -12.99 2.03 8.30
C TYR A 75 -11.55 2.54 8.40
N SER A 76 -10.62 1.64 8.72
CA SER A 76 -9.19 1.95 8.66
C SER A 76 -8.74 2.12 7.20
N ASP A 77 -7.66 2.87 6.98
CA ASP A 77 -7.06 3.05 5.66
C ASP A 77 -6.79 1.72 4.96
N ALA A 78 -6.31 0.72 5.69
CA ALA A 78 -6.08 -0.62 5.18
C ALA A 78 -7.38 -1.29 4.71
N LYS A 79 -8.48 -1.14 5.47
CA LYS A 79 -9.79 -1.68 5.09
C LYS A 79 -10.36 -0.96 3.87
N GLN A 80 -10.24 0.37 3.81
CA GLN A 80 -10.68 1.16 2.66
C GLN A 80 -9.91 0.77 1.39
N HIS A 81 -8.59 0.61 1.49
CA HIS A 81 -7.73 0.14 0.41
C HIS A 81 -8.12 -1.27 -0.07
N ASP A 82 -8.28 -2.21 0.86
CA ASP A 82 -8.68 -3.60 0.53
C ASP A 82 -10.05 -3.64 -0.15
N LEU A 83 -11.01 -2.85 0.31
CA LEU A 83 -12.33 -2.77 -0.30
C LEU A 83 -12.27 -2.20 -1.71
N ALA A 84 -11.51 -1.12 -1.92
CA ALA A 84 -11.35 -0.52 -3.24
C ALA A 84 -10.81 -1.55 -4.26
N ILE A 85 -9.78 -2.32 -3.87
CA ILE A 85 -9.21 -3.39 -4.71
C ILE A 85 -10.20 -4.53 -4.92
N ARG A 86 -10.91 -4.98 -3.87
CA ARG A 86 -11.86 -6.10 -3.97
C ARG A 86 -13.03 -5.77 -4.91
N LEU A 87 -13.51 -4.52 -4.87
CA LEU A 87 -14.56 -4.05 -5.78
C LEU A 87 -14.04 -4.01 -7.23
N ALA A 88 -12.81 -3.51 -7.44
CA ALA A 88 -12.19 -3.47 -8.76
C ALA A 88 -11.89 -4.87 -9.32
N ALA A 89 -11.48 -5.81 -8.47
CA ALA A 89 -11.18 -7.18 -8.87
C ALA A 89 -12.40 -7.97 -9.38
N GLY A 90 -13.62 -7.53 -9.04
CA GLY A 90 -14.85 -8.08 -9.64
C GLY A 90 -15.12 -7.59 -11.08
N LEU A 91 -14.41 -6.56 -11.53
CA LEU A 91 -14.61 -5.90 -12.82
C LEU A 91 -13.40 -6.02 -13.76
N LEU A 92 -12.20 -6.19 -13.21
CA LEU A 92 -10.94 -6.22 -13.93
C LEU A 92 -10.31 -7.63 -13.93
N GLU A 93 -9.52 -7.91 -14.96
CA GLU A 93 -8.67 -9.11 -15.00
C GLU A 93 -7.51 -9.02 -14.00
N GLU A 94 -7.00 -10.18 -13.53
CA GLU A 94 -5.92 -10.21 -12.53
C GLU A 94 -4.68 -9.35 -12.86
N PRO A 95 -4.16 -9.31 -14.11
CA PRO A 95 -3.02 -8.46 -14.43
C PRO A 95 -3.30 -6.98 -14.18
N ARG A 96 -4.51 -6.52 -14.50
CA ARG A 96 -4.96 -5.13 -14.28
C ARG A 96 -5.13 -4.83 -12.80
N VAL A 97 -5.61 -5.78 -12.00
CA VAL A 97 -5.69 -5.64 -10.54
C VAL A 97 -4.30 -5.48 -9.92
N ASN A 98 -3.29 -6.19 -10.43
CA ASN A 98 -1.92 -6.02 -9.97
C ASN A 98 -1.33 -4.66 -10.35
N LEU A 99 -1.65 -4.15 -11.55
CA LEU A 99 -1.30 -2.79 -11.94
C LEU A 99 -2.03 -1.74 -11.08
N LEU A 100 -3.29 -1.97 -10.73
CA LEU A 100 -4.03 -1.11 -9.81
C LEU A 100 -3.35 -1.03 -8.45
N LYS A 101 -2.98 -2.17 -7.85
CA LYS A 101 -2.23 -2.22 -6.58
C LYS A 101 -0.92 -1.43 -6.66
N PHE A 102 -0.21 -1.55 -7.78
CA PHE A 102 1.01 -0.80 -8.01
C PHE A 102 0.75 0.71 -8.14
N SER A 103 -0.27 1.10 -8.90
CA SER A 103 -0.71 2.49 -9.06
C SER A 103 -1.10 3.14 -7.72
N LEU A 104 -1.86 2.43 -6.88
CA LEU A 104 -2.23 2.87 -5.53
C LEU A 104 -1.03 3.00 -4.59
N SER A 105 -0.04 2.09 -4.70
CA SER A 105 1.21 2.18 -3.93
C SER A 105 2.03 3.42 -4.31
N LEU A 106 1.99 3.81 -5.59
CA LEU A 106 2.64 5.02 -6.10
C LEU A 106 1.83 6.30 -5.90
N ARG A 107 0.55 6.19 -5.51
CA ARG A 107 -0.37 7.34 -5.44
C ARG A 107 -0.49 8.07 -6.79
N ALA A 108 -0.48 7.31 -7.89
CA ALA A 108 -0.36 7.86 -9.24
C ALA A 108 -1.56 8.72 -9.66
N HIS A 109 -2.77 8.38 -9.18
CA HIS A 109 -4.01 9.13 -9.49
C HIS A 109 -4.37 10.16 -8.42
N SER A 110 -3.61 10.26 -7.32
CA SER A 110 -3.84 11.28 -6.29
C SER A 110 -3.86 12.71 -6.84
N PRO A 111 -2.99 13.13 -7.78
CA PRO A 111 -3.05 14.47 -8.38
C PRO A 111 -4.35 14.74 -9.15
N ALA A 112 -4.89 13.73 -9.85
CA ALA A 112 -6.14 13.86 -10.60
C ALA A 112 -7.34 14.07 -9.66
N VAL A 113 -7.41 13.28 -8.59
CA VAL A 113 -8.44 13.43 -7.54
C VAL A 113 -8.34 14.80 -6.88
N GLN A 114 -7.13 15.26 -6.54
CA GLN A 114 -6.94 16.60 -5.97
C GLN A 114 -7.37 17.70 -6.94
N LEU A 115 -6.99 17.60 -8.21
CA LEU A 115 -7.37 18.58 -9.23
C LEU A 115 -8.90 18.71 -9.32
N PHE A 116 -9.62 17.60 -9.30
CA PHE A 116 -11.08 17.62 -9.33
C PHE A 116 -11.68 18.33 -8.11
N GLN A 117 -11.10 18.11 -6.93
CA GLN A 117 -11.53 18.78 -5.69
C GLN A 117 -11.34 20.30 -5.77
N GLU A 118 -10.21 20.77 -6.28
CA GLU A 118 -9.91 22.21 -6.40
C GLU A 118 -10.73 22.94 -7.46
N VAL A 119 -11.12 22.24 -8.54
CA VAL A 119 -11.92 22.85 -9.62
C VAL A 119 -13.40 22.93 -9.23
N THR A 120 -13.86 22.06 -8.33
CA THR A 120 -15.26 22.01 -7.91
C THR A 120 -15.55 23.00 -6.77
N THR A 121 -14.51 23.48 -6.07
CA THR A 121 -14.59 24.54 -5.04
C THR A 121 -14.59 25.94 -5.64
#